data_AF-A0A4Z2BXJ6-F1
#
_entry.id   AF-A0A4Z2BXJ6-F1
#
_cell.length_a   1.000
_cell.length_b   1.000
_cell.length_c   1.000
_cell.angle_alpha   90.00
_cell.angle_beta   90.00
_cell.angle_gamma   90.00
#
_symmetry.space_group_name_H-M   'P 1'
#
loop_
_entity.id
_entity.type
_entity.pdbx_description
1 polymer ?
#
loop_
_entity_poly.entity_id
_entity_poly.type
_entity_poly.pdbx_seq_one_letter_code
_entity_poly.pdbx_strand_id
1 'polypeptide(L)'
;MSGACQDRKGRWQEIQKGLQFIQSTLPFPGSQELYEVYIGDLVWNLFGEGNDVFREGDWTKSIEMYTEALSVAEYADSEEIYVPANLLEKLYANRAAAYLNIVPGLHDQALEDCEKALQFNEGNYKALYRKAKSLKEMGRHQEAYEAVAKCSLAVPQDSSVIQLTQDLAKILGLKIRKAYVRTKPALNVLQSSSYQDAACEKASHGSASVEEIEIDVPRQGQDGTKAPGPASVQPPLAEAGVEELSSSPPRQQQYTVRAAGFRVRSRGPCRCPPRSPSPRS
;
A
#
# COMPACT_ATOMS: atom_id res chain seq x y z
N MET A 1 15.35 14.63 24.78
CA MET A 1 14.55 13.51 24.25
C MET A 1 14.06 13.92 22.87
N SER A 2 14.39 13.12 21.86
CA SER A 2 14.42 13.49 20.43
C SER A 2 13.07 13.96 19.87
N GLY A 3 13.06 15.02 19.06
CA GLY A 3 11.85 15.54 18.39
C GLY A 3 11.11 14.51 17.54
N ALA A 4 11.82 13.49 17.03
CA ALA A 4 11.22 12.35 16.31
C ALA A 4 10.24 11.52 17.17
N CYS A 5 10.47 11.44 18.48
CA CYS A 5 9.59 10.72 19.41
C CYS A 5 8.31 11.51 19.73
N GLN A 6 8.41 12.85 19.76
CA GLN A 6 7.23 13.72 19.90
C GLN A 6 6.36 13.70 18.64
N ASP A 7 7.00 13.69 17.46
CA ASP A 7 6.35 13.61 16.15
C ASP A 7 5.55 12.31 15.97
N ARG A 8 6.16 11.15 16.27
CA ARG A 8 5.47 9.85 16.21
C ARG A 8 4.31 9.72 17.20
N LYS A 9 4.46 10.20 18.43
CA LYS A 9 3.37 10.16 19.43
C LYS A 9 2.18 11.02 19.00
N GLY A 10 2.44 12.20 18.42
CA GLY A 10 1.40 13.05 17.85
C GLY A 10 0.66 12.35 16.71
N ARG A 11 1.41 11.83 15.74
CA ARG A 11 0.89 11.06 14.60
C ARG A 11 0.01 9.88 15.04
N TRP A 12 0.43 9.12 16.06
CA TRP A 12 -0.37 8.04 16.62
C TRP A 12 -1.70 8.53 17.23
N GLN A 13 -1.70 9.65 17.95
CA GLN A 13 -2.94 10.23 18.49
C GLN A 13 -3.88 10.67 17.38
N GLU A 14 -3.36 11.22 16.28
CA GLU A 14 -4.14 11.59 15.11
C GLU A 14 -4.74 10.38 14.42
N ILE A 15 -3.97 9.29 14.24
CA ILE A 15 -4.48 8.01 13.72
C ILE A 15 -5.67 7.53 14.56
N GLN A 16 -5.51 7.48 15.89
CA GLN A 16 -6.57 6.97 16.77
C GLN A 16 -7.85 7.83 16.69
N LYS A 17 -7.70 9.16 16.62
CA LYS A 17 -8.84 10.06 16.42
C LYS A 17 -9.48 9.86 15.04
N GLY A 18 -8.67 9.68 14.01
CA GLY A 18 -9.09 9.39 12.63
C GLY A 18 -9.94 8.13 12.54
N LEU A 19 -9.41 7.02 13.04
CA LEU A 19 -10.10 5.73 13.06
C LEU A 19 -11.40 5.80 13.88
N GLN A 20 -11.37 6.43 15.05
CA GLN A 20 -12.58 6.61 15.86
C GLN A 20 -13.64 7.45 15.13
N PHE A 21 -13.23 8.49 14.40
CA PHE A 21 -14.14 9.34 13.66
C PHE A 21 -14.82 8.58 12.51
N ILE A 22 -14.06 7.89 11.65
CA ILE A 22 -14.63 7.15 10.51
C ILE A 22 -15.50 5.95 10.93
N GLN A 23 -15.29 5.43 12.15
CA GLN A 23 -16.16 4.40 12.74
C GLN A 23 -17.45 4.98 13.35
N SER A 24 -17.54 6.30 13.50
CA SER A 24 -18.70 6.99 14.04
C SER A 24 -19.69 7.39 12.93
N THR A 25 -20.93 7.69 13.30
CA THR A 25 -21.94 8.22 12.39
C THR A 25 -22.00 9.75 12.38
N LEU A 26 -20.99 10.41 12.97
CA LEU A 26 -20.98 11.87 13.08
C LEU A 26 -20.66 12.51 11.73
N PRO A 27 -21.36 13.60 11.33
CA PRO A 27 -21.00 14.32 10.14
C PRO A 27 -19.65 15.01 10.31
N PHE A 28 -18.87 15.10 9.23
CA PHE A 28 -17.60 15.79 9.25
C PHE A 28 -17.80 17.30 9.50
N PRO A 29 -17.12 17.90 10.49
CA PRO A 29 -17.19 19.33 10.74
C PRO A 29 -16.30 20.08 9.75
N GLY A 30 -16.80 20.35 8.54
CA GLY A 30 -16.05 21.09 7.53
C GLY A 30 -16.63 21.00 6.12
N SER A 31 -15.88 21.51 5.13
CA SER A 31 -16.17 21.29 3.72
C SER A 31 -15.78 19.89 3.27
N GLN A 32 -16.32 19.45 2.13
CA GLN A 32 -15.95 18.19 1.49
C GLN A 32 -14.43 18.10 1.21
N GLU A 33 -13.83 19.18 0.71
CA GLU A 33 -12.38 19.23 0.42
C GLU A 33 -11.52 18.98 1.68
N LEU A 34 -11.93 19.52 2.82
CA LEU A 34 -11.24 19.28 4.09
C LEU A 34 -11.42 17.83 4.57
N TYR A 35 -12.55 17.19 4.26
CA TYR A 35 -12.77 15.78 4.56
C TYR A 35 -11.88 14.87 3.71
N GLU A 36 -11.76 15.15 2.42
CA GLU A 36 -10.87 14.42 1.52
C GLU A 36 -9.40 14.49 1.98
N VAL A 37 -8.93 15.70 2.34
CA VAL A 37 -7.59 15.90 2.92
C VAL A 37 -7.45 15.12 4.22
N TYR A 38 -8.45 15.16 5.10
CA TYR A 38 -8.44 14.45 6.37
C TYR A 38 -8.30 12.94 6.22
N ILE A 39 -9.05 12.33 5.30
CA ILE A 39 -8.96 10.89 5.02
C ILE A 39 -7.61 10.56 4.37
N GLY A 40 -7.12 11.39 3.44
CA GLY A 40 -5.80 11.22 2.84
C GLY A 40 -4.67 11.27 3.87
N ASP A 41 -4.73 12.21 4.81
CA ASP A 41 -3.77 12.34 5.91
C ASP A 41 -3.84 11.14 6.87
N LEU A 42 -5.03 10.57 7.12
CA LEU A 42 -5.17 9.36 7.92
C LEU A 42 -4.46 8.16 7.28
N VAL A 43 -4.66 7.91 5.97
CA VAL A 43 -3.97 6.84 5.23
C VAL A 43 -2.46 7.07 5.26
N TRP A 44 -2.02 8.31 5.05
CA TRP A 44 -0.61 8.68 5.10
C TRP A 44 0.02 8.44 6.48
N ASN A 45 -0.69 8.82 7.54
CA ASN A 45 -0.22 8.65 8.90
C ASN A 45 -0.09 7.17 9.29
N LEU A 46 -1.04 6.33 8.87
CA LEU A 46 -0.99 4.87 9.02
C LEU A 46 0.18 4.26 8.24
N PHE A 47 0.39 4.69 6.98
CA PHE A 47 1.57 4.30 6.19
C PHE A 47 2.88 4.66 6.90
N GLY A 48 2.96 5.88 7.45
CA GLY A 48 4.09 6.33 8.26
C GLY A 48 4.32 5.44 9.50
N GLU A 49 3.26 5.03 10.19
CA GLU A 49 3.38 4.16 11.38
C GLU A 49 3.85 2.77 10.99
N GLY A 50 3.29 2.21 9.92
CA GLY A 50 3.72 0.93 9.38
C GLY A 50 5.21 0.93 9.01
N ASN A 51 5.72 2.02 8.45
CA ASN A 51 7.14 2.20 8.13
C ASN A 51 8.01 2.29 9.38
N ASP A 52 7.58 3.03 10.40
CA ASP A 52 8.33 3.16 11.65
C ASP A 52 8.43 1.82 12.38
N VAL A 53 7.30 1.13 12.52
CA VAL A 53 7.22 -0.20 13.12
C VAL A 53 8.00 -1.25 12.32
N PHE A 54 8.01 -1.14 10.98
CA PHE A 54 8.87 -1.97 10.13
C PHE A 54 10.34 -1.80 10.49
N ARG A 55 10.81 -0.55 10.64
CA ARG A 55 12.21 -0.28 10.99
C ARG A 55 12.57 -0.76 12.40
N GLU A 56 11.58 -0.93 13.28
CA GLU A 56 11.76 -1.54 14.60
C GLU A 56 11.87 -3.07 14.55
N GLY A 57 11.59 -3.68 13.40
CA GLY A 57 11.63 -5.13 13.20
C GLY A 57 10.35 -5.86 13.64
N ASP A 58 9.29 -5.13 14.01
CA ASP A 58 7.99 -5.72 14.33
C ASP A 58 7.15 -5.87 13.06
N TRP A 59 7.46 -6.92 12.29
CA TRP A 59 6.84 -7.17 11.00
C TRP A 59 5.33 -7.37 11.09
N THR A 60 4.86 -8.02 12.16
CA THR A 60 3.44 -8.28 12.39
C THR A 60 2.65 -6.98 12.55
N LYS A 61 3.09 -6.10 13.45
CA LYS A 61 2.43 -4.80 13.61
C LYS A 61 2.56 -3.92 12.37
N SER A 62 3.68 -4.01 11.64
CA SER A 62 3.84 -3.31 10.37
C SER A 62 2.77 -3.74 9.35
N ILE A 63 2.50 -5.05 9.24
CA ILE A 63 1.41 -5.58 8.40
C ILE A 63 0.06 -5.07 8.85
N GLU A 64 -0.21 -5.04 10.17
CA GLU A 64 -1.46 -4.50 10.72
C GLU A 64 -1.66 -3.03 10.30
N MET A 65 -0.64 -2.19 10.44
CA MET A 65 -0.72 -0.77 10.07
C MET A 65 -0.93 -0.56 8.57
N TYR A 66 -0.19 -1.27 7.71
CA TYR A 66 -0.41 -1.16 6.27
C TYR A 66 -1.77 -1.72 5.83
N THR A 67 -2.26 -2.75 6.51
CA THR A 67 -3.59 -3.31 6.22
C THR A 67 -4.67 -2.32 6.61
N GLU A 68 -4.58 -1.69 7.78
CA GLU A 68 -5.50 -0.64 8.20
C GLU A 68 -5.48 0.53 7.20
N ALA A 69 -4.29 0.96 6.75
CA ALA A 69 -4.17 2.01 5.74
C ALA A 69 -4.88 1.66 4.43
N LEU A 70 -4.76 0.41 3.97
CA LEU A 70 -5.45 -0.08 2.77
C LEU A 70 -6.96 -0.18 2.95
N SER A 71 -7.43 -0.61 4.14
CA SER A 71 -8.86 -0.63 4.47
C SER A 71 -9.45 0.79 4.49
N VAL A 72 -8.72 1.76 5.03
CA VAL A 72 -9.14 3.18 5.01
C VAL A 72 -9.14 3.72 3.58
N ALA A 73 -8.20 3.29 2.73
CA ALA A 73 -8.21 3.67 1.32
C ALA A 73 -9.39 3.06 0.53
N GLU A 74 -9.80 1.83 0.83
CA GLU A 74 -11.01 1.21 0.27
C GLU A 74 -12.28 1.93 0.75
N TYR A 75 -12.32 2.32 2.04
CA TYR A 75 -13.37 3.18 2.56
C TYR A 75 -13.43 4.53 1.83
N ALA A 76 -12.28 5.17 1.59
CA ALA A 76 -12.19 6.42 0.86
C ALA A 76 -12.77 6.29 -0.56
N ASP A 77 -12.47 5.21 -1.29
CA ASP A 77 -13.03 4.93 -2.61
C ASP A 77 -14.56 4.81 -2.59
N SER A 78 -15.12 4.20 -1.53
CA SER A 78 -16.58 4.09 -1.36
C SER A 78 -17.29 5.44 -1.13
N GLU A 79 -16.55 6.44 -0.63
CA GLU A 79 -17.00 7.82 -0.42
C GLU A 79 -16.58 8.74 -1.59
N GLU A 80 -16.11 8.18 -2.70
CA GLU A 80 -15.61 8.89 -3.89
C GLU A 80 -14.39 9.80 -3.60
N ILE A 81 -13.61 9.48 -2.56
CA ILE A 81 -12.40 10.21 -2.15
C ILE A 81 -11.17 9.60 -2.81
N TYR A 82 -10.44 10.42 -3.54
CA TYR A 82 -9.24 9.98 -4.26
C TYR A 82 -8.03 9.79 -3.34
N VAL A 83 -7.55 8.56 -3.21
CA VAL A 83 -6.24 8.24 -2.62
C VAL A 83 -5.19 8.13 -3.73
N PRO A 84 -4.04 8.81 -3.62
CA PRO A 84 -3.00 8.78 -4.64
C PRO A 84 -2.49 7.37 -4.96
N ALA A 85 -2.47 7.00 -6.24
CA ALA A 85 -2.03 5.68 -6.71
C ALA A 85 -0.59 5.33 -6.28
N ASN A 86 0.30 6.33 -6.20
CA ASN A 86 1.67 6.16 -5.72
C ASN A 86 1.73 5.80 -4.22
N LEU A 87 0.74 6.19 -3.41
CA LEU A 87 0.66 5.78 -2.01
C LEU A 87 0.16 4.33 -1.90
N LEU A 88 -0.82 3.94 -2.71
CA LEU A 88 -1.30 2.55 -2.79
C LEU A 88 -0.21 1.59 -3.25
N GLU A 89 0.54 1.97 -4.29
CA GLU A 89 1.73 1.25 -4.76
C GLU A 89 2.70 0.97 -3.60
N LYS A 90 3.07 2.02 -2.85
CA LYS A 90 4.00 1.93 -1.71
C LYS A 90 3.46 1.07 -0.58
N LEU A 91 2.17 1.19 -0.28
CA LEU A 91 1.50 0.38 0.76
C LEU A 91 1.60 -1.11 0.44
N TYR A 92 1.22 -1.51 -0.78
CA TYR A 92 1.34 -2.90 -1.22
C TYR A 92 2.79 -3.37 -1.26
N ALA A 93 3.71 -2.56 -1.82
CA ALA A 93 5.11 -2.92 -1.90
C ALA A 93 5.75 -3.11 -0.50
N ASN A 94 5.41 -2.25 0.47
CA ASN A 94 5.95 -2.31 1.84
C ASN A 94 5.31 -3.42 2.67
N ARG A 95 4.01 -3.68 2.51
CA ARG A 95 3.35 -4.81 3.16
C ARG A 95 3.87 -6.15 2.65
N ALA A 96 4.14 -6.28 1.35
CA ALA A 96 4.86 -7.42 0.79
C ALA A 96 6.25 -7.61 1.42
N ALA A 97 6.98 -6.51 1.67
CA ALA A 97 8.27 -6.58 2.37
C ALA A 97 8.10 -7.14 3.79
N ALA A 98 7.07 -6.73 4.52
CA ALA A 98 6.80 -7.22 5.87
C ALA A 98 6.42 -8.72 5.88
N TYR A 99 5.58 -9.16 4.94
CA TYR A 99 5.27 -10.58 4.75
C TYR A 99 6.51 -11.45 4.49
N LEU A 100 7.48 -10.93 3.76
CA LEU A 100 8.74 -11.62 3.47
C LEU A 100 9.72 -11.67 4.65
N ASN A 101 9.56 -10.80 5.66
CA ASN A 101 10.42 -10.77 6.84
C ASN A 101 9.86 -11.58 8.02
N ILE A 102 8.58 -11.97 7.99
CA ILE A 102 8.03 -12.97 8.91
C ILE A 102 8.73 -14.32 8.66
N VAL A 103 8.91 -15.11 9.72
CA VAL A 103 9.41 -16.50 9.65
C VAL A 103 8.23 -17.45 9.91
N PRO A 104 7.95 -18.44 9.04
CA PRO A 104 8.76 -18.91 7.91
C PRO A 104 8.71 -18.05 6.63
N GLY A 105 7.80 -17.08 6.55
CA GLY A 105 7.58 -16.22 5.37
C GLY A 105 6.19 -16.44 4.81
N LEU A 106 5.46 -15.35 4.54
CA LEU A 106 4.12 -15.38 3.98
C LEU A 106 4.17 -15.08 2.47
N HIS A 107 4.71 -16.04 1.71
CA HIS A 107 5.08 -15.83 0.30
C HIS A 107 3.89 -15.66 -0.65
N ASP A 108 2.76 -16.33 -0.40
CA ASP A 108 1.54 -16.16 -1.19
C ASP A 108 1.01 -14.72 -1.05
N GLN A 109 0.86 -14.23 0.18
CA GLN A 109 0.41 -12.86 0.44
C GLN A 109 1.40 -11.81 -0.09
N ALA A 110 2.70 -12.05 0.07
CA ALA A 110 3.72 -11.18 -0.48
C ALA A 110 3.64 -11.09 -2.01
N LEU A 111 3.39 -12.21 -2.69
CA LEU A 111 3.23 -12.27 -4.14
C LEU A 111 2.00 -11.48 -4.59
N GLU A 112 0.84 -11.68 -3.95
CA GLU A 112 -0.40 -10.95 -4.25
C GLU A 112 -0.20 -9.42 -4.11
N ASP A 113 0.42 -8.99 -3.02
CA ASP A 113 0.72 -7.57 -2.80
C ASP A 113 1.71 -7.02 -3.84
N CYS A 114 2.74 -7.79 -4.21
CA CYS A 114 3.65 -7.37 -5.28
C CYS A 114 2.92 -7.21 -6.61
N GLU A 115 1.98 -8.09 -6.94
CA GLU A 115 1.20 -7.99 -8.17
C GLU A 115 0.27 -6.77 -8.16
N LYS A 116 -0.35 -6.46 -7.02
CA LYS A 116 -1.13 -5.22 -6.85
C LYS A 116 -0.25 -3.98 -7.00
N ALA A 117 0.92 -3.93 -6.36
CA ALA A 117 1.86 -2.81 -6.51
C ALA A 117 2.26 -2.60 -7.98
N LEU A 118 2.52 -3.69 -8.72
CA LEU A 118 2.90 -3.65 -10.12
C LEU A 118 1.76 -3.25 -11.07
N GLN A 119 0.50 -3.38 -10.65
CA GLN A 119 -0.64 -2.83 -11.40
C GLN A 119 -0.67 -1.29 -11.36
N PHE A 120 -0.20 -0.69 -10.27
CA PHE A 120 -0.05 0.77 -10.17
C PHE A 120 1.22 1.27 -10.86
N ASN A 121 2.32 0.53 -10.71
CA ASN A 121 3.60 0.87 -11.32
C ASN A 121 4.39 -0.39 -11.73
N GLU A 122 4.31 -0.75 -13.01
CA GLU A 122 5.04 -1.89 -13.57
C GLU A 122 6.57 -1.77 -13.44
N GLY A 123 7.08 -0.53 -13.29
CA GLY A 123 8.49 -0.20 -13.14
C GLY A 123 9.01 -0.23 -11.70
N ASN A 124 8.16 -0.56 -10.71
CA ASN A 124 8.60 -0.63 -9.32
C ASN A 124 9.59 -1.81 -9.12
N TYR A 125 10.88 -1.47 -9.10
CA TYR A 125 11.96 -2.44 -9.01
C TYR A 125 11.99 -3.18 -7.65
N LYS A 126 11.50 -2.55 -6.57
CA LYS A 126 11.42 -3.18 -5.24
C LYS A 126 10.30 -4.23 -5.21
N ALA A 127 9.13 -3.92 -5.77
CA ALA A 127 8.03 -4.88 -5.96
C ALA A 127 8.45 -6.04 -6.87
N LEU A 128 9.16 -5.77 -7.98
CA LEU A 128 9.70 -6.82 -8.86
C LEU A 128 10.68 -7.75 -8.13
N TYR A 129 11.59 -7.19 -7.33
CA TYR A 129 12.54 -7.97 -6.53
C TYR A 129 11.81 -8.85 -5.50
N ARG A 130 10.85 -8.28 -4.77
CA ARG A 130 10.04 -9.01 -3.76
C ARG A 130 9.16 -10.09 -4.41
N LYS A 131 8.59 -9.83 -5.59
CA LYS A 131 7.89 -10.82 -6.41
C LYS A 131 8.80 -12.00 -6.75
N ALA A 132 10.00 -11.72 -7.25
CA ALA A 132 10.98 -12.76 -7.59
C ALA A 132 11.38 -13.61 -6.37
N LYS A 133 11.62 -12.97 -5.22
CA LYS A 133 11.93 -13.67 -3.96
C LYS A 133 10.78 -14.59 -3.53
N SER A 134 9.54 -14.10 -3.55
CA SER A 134 8.34 -14.89 -3.21
C SER A 134 8.18 -16.09 -4.13
N LEU A 135 8.25 -15.89 -5.44
CA LEU A 135 8.15 -16.95 -6.44
C LEU A 135 9.27 -18.00 -6.31
N LYS A 136 10.50 -17.58 -5.97
CA LYS A 136 11.62 -18.49 -5.71
C LYS A 136 11.29 -19.43 -4.55
N GLU A 137 10.84 -18.90 -3.41
CA GLU A 137 10.50 -19.71 -2.23
C GLU A 137 9.30 -20.63 -2.47
N MET A 138 8.38 -20.23 -3.35
CA MET A 138 7.27 -21.08 -3.81
C MET A 138 7.66 -22.13 -4.86
N GLY A 139 8.92 -22.20 -5.29
CA GLY A 139 9.39 -23.14 -6.33
C GLY A 139 9.07 -22.74 -7.78
N ARG A 140 8.48 -21.56 -8.00
CA ARG A 140 8.11 -21.03 -9.33
C ARG A 140 9.30 -20.31 -9.99
N HIS A 141 10.38 -21.05 -10.20
CA HIS A 141 11.69 -20.50 -10.55
C HIS A 141 11.74 -19.76 -11.89
N GLN A 142 10.98 -20.22 -12.90
CA GLN A 142 10.95 -19.58 -14.22
C GLN A 142 10.35 -18.17 -14.13
N GLU A 143 9.20 -18.02 -13.49
CA GLU A 143 8.54 -16.73 -13.29
C GLU A 143 9.36 -15.81 -12.37
N ALA A 144 10.02 -16.39 -11.36
CA ALA A 144 10.95 -15.64 -10.51
C ALA A 144 12.10 -15.05 -11.33
N TYR A 145 12.65 -15.82 -12.27
CA TYR A 145 13.74 -15.35 -13.14
C TYR A 145 13.31 -14.21 -14.05
N GLU A 146 12.09 -14.28 -14.61
CA GLU A 146 11.55 -13.21 -15.44
C GLU A 146 11.34 -11.91 -14.64
N ALA A 147 10.83 -12.02 -13.40
CA ALA A 147 10.65 -10.87 -12.52
C ALA A 147 11.99 -10.23 -12.12
N VAL A 148 12.99 -11.02 -11.70
CA VAL A 148 14.31 -10.48 -11.32
C VAL A 148 15.08 -9.95 -12.54
N ALA A 149 14.89 -10.51 -13.73
CA ALA A 149 15.48 -9.98 -14.96
C ALA A 149 14.95 -8.58 -15.27
N LYS A 150 13.63 -8.34 -15.13
CA LYS A 150 13.05 -6.99 -15.25
C LYS A 150 13.61 -6.05 -14.19
N CYS A 151 13.72 -6.50 -12.93
CA CYS A 151 14.33 -5.74 -11.84
C CYS A 151 15.79 -5.33 -12.16
N SER A 152 16.58 -6.27 -12.70
CA SER A 152 17.99 -6.06 -13.05
C SER A 152 18.18 -5.01 -14.14
N LEU A 153 17.19 -4.77 -15.01
CA LEU A 153 17.25 -3.68 -15.99
C LEU A 153 17.17 -2.30 -15.32
N ALA A 154 16.44 -2.18 -14.21
CA ALA A 154 16.30 -0.94 -13.45
C ALA A 154 17.48 -0.71 -12.49
N VAL A 155 17.93 -1.77 -11.80
CA VAL A 155 18.98 -1.71 -10.77
C VAL A 155 20.08 -2.76 -11.01
N PRO A 156 20.87 -2.63 -12.11
CA PRO A 156 21.81 -3.67 -12.54
C PRO A 156 23.02 -3.88 -11.61
N GLN A 157 23.30 -2.93 -10.71
CA GLN A 157 24.44 -2.96 -9.81
C GLN A 157 24.08 -3.38 -8.37
N ASP A 158 22.79 -3.64 -8.10
CA ASP A 158 22.36 -4.06 -6.78
C ASP A 158 22.84 -5.50 -6.47
N SER A 159 23.54 -5.64 -5.36
CA SER A 159 24.12 -6.91 -4.89
C SER A 159 23.07 -8.01 -4.74
N SER A 160 21.94 -7.68 -4.11
CA SER A 160 20.87 -8.64 -3.82
C SER A 160 20.18 -9.10 -5.11
N VAL A 161 19.94 -8.19 -6.06
CA VAL A 161 19.39 -8.52 -7.38
C VAL A 161 20.34 -9.42 -8.17
N ILE A 162 21.64 -9.11 -8.18
CA ILE A 162 22.66 -9.92 -8.86
C ILE A 162 22.69 -11.33 -8.28
N GLN A 163 22.71 -11.45 -6.95
CA GLN A 163 22.76 -12.72 -6.25
C GLN A 163 21.52 -13.58 -6.55
N LEU A 164 20.32 -13.00 -6.41
CA LEU A 164 19.06 -13.68 -6.71
C LEU A 164 19.00 -14.15 -8.17
N THR A 165 19.43 -13.31 -9.10
CA THR A 165 19.48 -13.65 -10.54
C THR A 165 20.42 -14.83 -10.80
N GLN A 166 21.60 -14.84 -10.17
CA GLN A 166 22.56 -15.94 -10.33
C GLN A 166 22.04 -17.23 -9.72
N ASP A 167 21.40 -17.18 -8.56
CA ASP A 167 20.87 -18.38 -7.90
C ASP A 167 19.73 -19.00 -8.70
N LEU A 168 18.81 -18.18 -9.21
CA LEU A 168 17.75 -18.64 -10.13
C LEU A 168 18.34 -19.20 -11.43
N ALA A 169 19.36 -18.56 -12.00
CA ALA A 169 20.03 -19.08 -13.19
C ALA A 169 20.67 -20.46 -12.95
N LYS A 170 21.29 -20.68 -11.78
CA LYS A 170 21.84 -22.00 -11.41
C LYS A 170 20.74 -23.04 -11.28
N ILE A 171 19.65 -22.72 -10.58
CA ILE A 171 18.51 -23.62 -10.38
C ILE A 171 17.91 -24.05 -11.72
N LEU A 172 17.79 -23.10 -12.66
CA LEU A 172 17.24 -23.34 -14.00
C LEU A 172 18.25 -23.96 -14.98
N GLY A 173 19.51 -24.18 -14.59
CA GLY A 173 20.56 -24.69 -15.48
C GLY A 173 20.94 -23.73 -16.62
N LEU A 174 20.67 -22.43 -16.46
CA LEU A 174 21.00 -21.42 -17.45
C LEU A 174 22.50 -21.13 -17.47
N LYS A 175 23.04 -20.87 -18.67
CA LYS A 175 24.45 -20.53 -18.82
C LYS A 175 24.74 -19.14 -18.24
N ILE A 176 25.46 -19.10 -17.13
CA ILE A 176 25.93 -17.85 -16.53
C ILE A 176 27.07 -17.29 -17.38
N ARG A 177 26.87 -16.09 -17.92
CA ARG A 177 27.91 -15.34 -18.65
C ARG A 177 28.70 -14.46 -17.68
N LYS A 178 29.99 -14.27 -17.95
CA LYS A 178 30.78 -13.20 -17.30
C LYS A 178 30.32 -11.87 -17.87
N ALA A 179 30.11 -10.87 -17.00
CA ALA A 179 29.80 -9.52 -17.43
C ALA A 179 30.96 -8.98 -18.28
N TYR A 180 30.63 -8.35 -19.41
CA TYR A 180 31.62 -7.64 -20.20
C TYR A 180 32.01 -6.36 -19.46
N VAL A 181 33.28 -6.28 -19.04
CA VAL A 181 33.86 -5.06 -18.48
C VAL A 181 34.57 -4.34 -19.63
N ARG A 182 33.99 -3.22 -20.09
CA ARG A 182 34.65 -2.39 -21.11
C ARG A 182 35.91 -1.79 -20.51
N THR A 183 37.07 -2.13 -21.06
CA THR A 183 38.33 -1.45 -20.73
C THR A 183 38.24 0.00 -21.23
N LYS A 184 38.51 0.96 -20.33
CA LYS A 184 38.60 2.39 -20.71
C LYS A 184 39.73 2.55 -21.75
N PRO A 185 39.51 3.26 -22.87
CA PRO A 185 40.60 3.55 -23.79
C PRO A 185 41.59 4.51 -23.12
N ALA A 186 42.88 4.21 -23.24
CA ALA A 186 43.96 5.08 -22.79
C ALA A 186 44.04 6.31 -23.70
N LEU A 187 43.30 7.37 -23.37
CA LEU A 187 43.61 8.71 -23.86
C LEU A 187 44.81 9.24 -23.07
N ASN A 188 46.00 8.91 -23.54
CA ASN A 188 47.26 9.49 -23.06
C ASN A 188 48.19 9.73 -24.26
N VAL A 189 47.73 10.51 -25.25
CA VAL A 189 48.60 11.09 -26.28
C VAL A 189 48.01 12.46 -26.68
N LEU A 190 48.76 13.52 -26.36
CA LEU A 190 48.59 14.97 -26.65
C LEU A 190 47.91 15.85 -25.57
N GLN A 191 48.73 16.75 -25.03
CA GLN A 191 48.47 17.70 -23.96
C GLN A 191 47.59 18.91 -24.36
N SER A 192 46.98 19.48 -23.31
CA SER A 192 46.70 20.91 -23.06
C SER A 192 45.73 21.65 -23.99
N SER A 193 44.48 21.81 -23.55
CA SER A 193 43.93 23.13 -23.24
C SER A 193 42.63 23.02 -22.43
N SER A 194 42.56 23.91 -21.43
CA SER A 194 41.47 24.27 -20.53
C SER A 194 40.05 23.80 -20.90
N TYR A 195 39.57 22.76 -20.20
CA TYR A 195 38.17 22.66 -19.82
C TYR A 195 38.12 22.22 -18.37
N GLN A 196 37.55 23.07 -17.54
CA GLN A 196 37.37 22.83 -16.11
C GLN A 196 36.58 21.54 -15.90
N ASP A 197 37.03 20.80 -14.90
CA ASP A 197 36.43 19.61 -14.33
C ASP A 197 34.90 19.71 -14.24
N ALA A 198 34.21 18.92 -15.06
CA ALA A 198 32.96 18.32 -14.63
C ALA A 198 33.33 16.94 -14.09
N ALA A 199 33.85 16.95 -12.86
CA ALA A 199 33.85 15.76 -12.02
C ALA A 199 32.46 15.15 -12.13
N CYS A 200 32.38 13.90 -12.58
CA CYS A 200 31.22 13.07 -12.31
C CYS A 200 31.17 13.04 -10.79
N GLU A 201 30.36 13.94 -10.22
CA GLU A 201 29.98 13.89 -8.83
C GLU A 201 29.62 12.43 -8.63
N LYS A 202 30.36 11.77 -7.74
CA LYS A 202 29.81 10.65 -7.01
C LYS A 202 28.55 11.23 -6.38
N ALA A 203 27.45 11.11 -7.09
CA ALA A 203 26.13 11.10 -6.53
C ALA A 203 26.15 9.88 -5.60
N SER A 204 26.71 10.10 -4.42
CA SER A 204 26.36 9.47 -3.17
C SER A 204 24.90 9.85 -2.85
N HIS A 205 24.00 9.62 -3.80
CA HIS A 205 22.66 9.24 -3.46
C HIS A 205 22.82 7.80 -3.04
N GLY A 206 22.73 7.54 -1.73
CA GLY A 206 22.69 6.18 -1.23
C GLY A 206 21.63 5.43 -2.03
N SER A 207 22.08 4.53 -2.91
CA SER A 207 21.17 3.68 -3.66
C SER A 207 20.45 2.85 -2.62
N ALA A 208 19.22 3.23 -2.28
CA ALA A 208 18.38 2.50 -1.34
C ALA A 208 18.33 1.05 -1.80
N SER A 209 18.80 0.14 -0.97
CA SER A 209 18.84 -1.30 -1.26
C SER A 209 17.44 -1.77 -1.69
N VAL A 210 17.36 -2.73 -2.62
CA VAL A 210 16.08 -3.33 -3.02
C VAL A 210 15.31 -3.97 -1.86
N GLU A 211 16.00 -4.25 -0.76
CA GLU A 211 15.44 -4.81 0.46
C GLU A 211 14.79 -3.75 1.36
N GLU A 212 15.16 -2.48 1.22
CA GLU A 212 14.60 -1.40 2.04
C GLU A 212 13.16 -1.06 1.63
N ILE A 213 12.32 -0.80 2.62
CA ILE A 213 10.97 -0.27 2.38
C ILE A 213 11.02 1.07 1.65
N GLU A 214 9.96 1.36 0.91
CA GLU A 214 9.78 2.66 0.28
C GLU A 214 9.42 3.67 1.35
N ILE A 215 10.32 4.62 1.53
CA ILE A 215 10.08 5.85 2.27
C ILE A 215 9.70 6.91 1.26
N ASP A 216 8.90 7.88 1.63
CA ASP A 216 8.75 9.08 0.80
C ASP A 216 9.30 10.32 1.48
N VAL A 217 9.85 11.17 0.62
CA VAL A 217 10.36 12.50 0.90
C VAL A 217 9.18 13.42 1.19
N PRO A 218 9.26 14.31 2.19
CA PRO A 218 8.14 15.15 2.60
C PRO A 218 7.54 15.93 1.43
N ARG A 219 6.21 16.09 1.43
CA ARG A 219 5.51 17.08 0.60
C ARG A 219 6.25 18.42 0.72
N GLN A 220 6.86 18.90 -0.35
CA GLN A 220 7.35 20.28 -0.39
C GLN A 220 6.15 21.22 -0.23
N GLY A 221 6.18 21.95 0.90
CA GLY A 221 5.40 23.13 1.29
C GLY A 221 4.18 23.50 0.46
N GLN A 222 3.01 23.37 1.08
CA GLN A 222 2.05 24.47 1.09
C GLN A 222 1.73 24.85 2.53
N ASP A 223 1.55 26.15 2.69
CA ASP A 223 1.51 26.93 3.92
C ASP A 223 0.46 26.44 4.93
N GLY A 224 0.71 26.74 6.20
CA GLY A 224 -0.05 26.21 7.32
C GLY A 224 -1.49 26.71 7.40
N THR A 225 -2.43 25.77 7.48
CA THR A 225 -3.64 25.92 8.27
C THR A 225 -3.86 24.66 9.07
N LYS A 226 -3.50 24.74 10.35
CA LYS A 226 -3.79 23.74 11.36
C LYS A 226 -5.30 23.51 11.38
N ALA A 227 -5.76 22.35 10.93
CA ALA A 227 -7.16 21.97 11.07
C ALA A 227 -7.55 22.03 12.56
N PRO A 228 -8.68 22.68 12.93
CA PRO A 228 -9.11 22.70 14.31
C PRO A 228 -9.60 21.29 14.66
N GLY A 229 -8.86 20.61 15.55
CA GLY A 229 -9.32 19.36 16.13
C GLY A 229 -10.67 19.57 16.84
N PRO A 230 -11.54 18.54 16.89
CA PRO A 230 -12.85 18.68 17.51
C PRO A 230 -12.67 19.05 18.99
N ALA A 231 -13.22 20.21 19.36
CA ALA A 231 -13.23 20.68 20.74
C ALA A 231 -14.00 19.69 21.61
N SER A 232 -13.38 19.27 22.72
CA SER A 232 -14.06 18.52 23.77
C SER A 232 -15.18 19.36 24.37
N VAL A 233 -16.43 19.00 24.08
CA VAL A 233 -17.60 19.54 24.78
C VAL A 233 -17.95 18.58 25.90
N GLN A 234 -17.70 18.99 27.15
CA GLN A 234 -18.33 18.38 28.32
C GLN A 234 -19.83 18.67 28.29
N PRO A 235 -20.72 17.73 28.64
CA PRO A 235 -22.14 18.01 28.74
C PRO A 235 -22.42 18.90 29.98
N PRO A 236 -23.23 19.96 29.88
CA PRO A 236 -23.69 20.70 31.04
C PRO A 236 -24.77 19.91 31.79
N LEU A 237 -24.64 19.84 33.12
CA LEU A 237 -25.75 19.53 34.01
C LEU A 237 -26.85 20.57 33.83
N ALA A 238 -28.07 20.12 33.52
CA ALA A 238 -29.27 20.93 33.60
C ALA A 238 -30.29 20.22 34.52
N GLU A 239 -30.35 20.70 35.76
CA GLU A 239 -31.52 20.64 36.62
C GLU A 239 -32.63 21.50 36.00
N ALA A 240 -33.79 20.91 35.68
CA ALA A 240 -35.04 21.65 35.57
C ALA A 240 -36.27 20.72 35.62
N GLY A 241 -37.00 20.81 36.73
CA GLY A 241 -38.44 21.03 36.80
C GLY A 241 -39.32 20.41 35.70
N VAL A 242 -40.07 19.38 36.11
CA VAL A 242 -41.29 18.92 35.44
C VAL A 242 -42.41 19.95 35.61
N GLU A 243 -42.89 20.52 34.51
CA GLU A 243 -44.30 20.91 34.37
C GLU A 243 -44.85 20.36 33.04
N GLU A 244 -45.90 19.55 33.18
CA GLU A 244 -46.76 19.04 32.13
C GLU A 244 -47.60 20.16 31.50
N LEU A 245 -47.73 20.21 30.17
CA LEU A 245 -48.99 20.60 29.53
C LEU A 245 -49.11 20.12 28.07
N SER A 246 -49.90 19.06 27.90
CA SER A 246 -51.00 18.89 26.93
C SER A 246 -50.83 19.27 25.44
N SER A 247 -50.79 18.18 24.63
CA SER A 247 -51.56 17.89 23.40
C SER A 247 -51.53 18.81 22.15
N SER A 248 -50.97 18.28 21.05
CA SER A 248 -51.62 18.03 19.73
C SER A 248 -50.58 17.81 18.61
N PRO A 249 -50.73 16.82 17.69
CA PRO A 249 -49.73 16.54 16.65
C PRO A 249 -50.12 17.11 15.27
N PRO A 250 -49.15 17.38 14.36
CA PRO A 250 -49.42 17.42 12.93
C PRO A 250 -48.71 16.31 12.14
N ARG A 251 -49.55 15.56 11.43
CA ARG A 251 -49.40 14.99 10.07
C ARG A 251 -48.12 14.25 9.67
N GLN A 252 -48.28 12.94 9.52
CA GLN A 252 -47.44 12.04 8.72
C GLN A 252 -47.43 12.48 7.23
N GLN A 253 -46.24 12.64 6.66
CA GLN A 253 -46.02 12.50 5.22
C GLN A 253 -45.41 11.12 4.97
N GLN A 254 -46.18 10.27 4.29
CA GLN A 254 -45.73 8.97 3.79
C GLN A 254 -44.75 9.19 2.62
N TYR A 255 -43.50 8.78 2.79
CA TYR A 255 -42.60 8.56 1.65
C TYR A 255 -42.76 7.13 1.17
N THR A 256 -43.31 6.98 -0.04
CA THR A 256 -43.41 5.70 -0.75
C THR A 256 -42.02 5.29 -1.25
N VAL A 257 -41.51 4.15 -0.79
CA VAL A 257 -40.31 3.51 -1.30
C VAL A 257 -40.61 2.89 -2.66
N ARG A 258 -39.97 3.38 -3.73
CA ARG A 258 -39.98 2.76 -5.06
C ARG A 258 -38.89 1.67 -5.09
N ALA A 259 -39.31 0.41 -4.98
CA ALA A 259 -38.44 -0.74 -5.20
C ALA A 259 -38.14 -0.90 -6.70
N ALA A 260 -36.88 -0.75 -7.10
CA ALA A 260 -36.41 -1.10 -8.45
C ALA A 260 -36.23 -2.62 -8.53
N GLY A 261 -37.09 -3.28 -9.31
CA GLY A 261 -37.03 -4.73 -9.53
C GLY A 261 -35.85 -5.13 -10.42
N PHE A 262 -34.89 -5.86 -9.85
CA PHE A 262 -33.90 -6.63 -10.60
C PHE A 262 -34.53 -7.94 -11.08
N ARG A 263 -34.63 -8.09 -12.41
CA ARG A 263 -35.19 -9.25 -13.09
C ARG A 263 -34.13 -10.34 -13.22
N VAL A 264 -34.11 -11.31 -12.31
CA VAL A 264 -33.26 -12.51 -12.44
C VAL A 264 -33.86 -13.42 -13.51
N ARG A 265 -33.10 -13.66 -14.59
CA ARG A 265 -33.41 -14.70 -15.59
C ARG A 265 -33.08 -16.07 -15.01
N SER A 266 -34.09 -16.82 -14.59
CA SER A 266 -34.00 -18.22 -14.21
C SER A 266 -33.70 -19.09 -15.44
N ARG A 267 -32.49 -19.66 -15.50
CA ARG A 267 -32.17 -20.79 -16.40
C ARG A 267 -32.89 -22.03 -15.86
N GLY A 268 -33.71 -22.66 -16.70
CA GLY A 268 -34.45 -23.86 -16.36
C GLY A 268 -33.56 -25.09 -16.13
N PRO A 269 -34.01 -26.09 -15.38
CA PRO A 269 -33.23 -27.29 -15.10
C PRO A 269 -33.15 -28.25 -16.31
N CYS A 270 -31.95 -28.75 -16.55
CA CYS A 270 -31.64 -29.77 -17.55
C CYS A 270 -32.39 -31.08 -17.25
N ARG A 271 -33.09 -31.63 -18.27
CA ARG A 271 -33.69 -32.97 -18.23
C ARG A 271 -32.59 -34.04 -18.33
N CYS A 272 -32.51 -34.92 -17.34
CA CYS A 272 -31.77 -36.19 -17.45
C CYS A 272 -32.63 -37.25 -18.20
N PRO A 273 -32.02 -38.15 -18.98
CA PRO A 273 -32.74 -39.23 -19.66
C PRO A 273 -33.08 -40.41 -18.71
N PRO A 274 -34.12 -41.21 -19.00
CA PRO A 274 -34.54 -42.33 -18.16
C PRO A 274 -33.59 -43.54 -18.28
N ARG A 275 -33.34 -44.20 -17.14
CA ARG A 275 -32.64 -45.48 -17.04
C ARG A 275 -33.52 -46.62 -17.56
N SER A 276 -32.93 -47.50 -18.37
CA SER A 276 -33.47 -48.79 -18.80
C SER A 276 -33.57 -49.80 -17.65
N PRO A 277 -34.59 -50.69 -17.62
CA PRO A 277 -34.69 -51.73 -16.60
C PRO A 277 -33.87 -52.98 -17.01
N SER A 278 -33.11 -53.53 -16.07
CA SER A 278 -32.48 -54.86 -16.17
C SER A 278 -33.48 -55.98 -15.79
N PRO A 279 -33.36 -57.17 -16.38
CA PRO A 279 -34.29 -58.28 -16.14
C PRO A 279 -33.98 -59.00 -14.82
N ARG A 280 -35.03 -59.41 -14.11
CA ARG A 280 -34.96 -60.33 -12.97
C ARG A 280 -34.72 -61.75 -13.49
N SER A 281 -33.82 -62.47 -12.79
CA SER A 281 -33.80 -63.92 -12.71
C SER A 281 -34.31 -64.33 -11.33
#